data_AF-A0A381PUB8-F1
#
_entry.id   AF-A0A381PUB8-F1
#
_cell.length_a   1.000
_cell.length_b   1.000
_cell.length_c   1.000
_cell.angle_alpha   90.00
_cell.angle_beta   90.00
_cell.angle_gamma   90.00
#
_symmetry.space_group_name_H-M   'P 1'
#
loop_
_entity.id
_entity.type
_entity.pdbx_description
1 polymer ?
#
loop_
_entity_poly.entity_id
_entity_poly.type
_entity_poly.pdbx_seq_one_letter_code
_entity_poly.pdbx_strand_id
1 'polypeptide(L)'
;MILAVIGFFGVLQTFIVGKHYIIPTLLLCITIFLGNLAYYGYRGSNFAKRVLFWITVIFTSHMIFAFFFTKKYREIFGDYFEYLSGFIIIFLIFLLYHYARKNRIFPS
;
A
#
# COMPACT_ATOMS: atom_id res chain seq x y z
N MET A 1 -8.88 6.29 7.84
CA MET A 1 -8.86 7.76 7.66
C MET A 1 -7.55 8.39 8.09
N ILE A 2 -6.99 8.07 9.27
CA ILE A 2 -5.72 8.65 9.75
C ILE A 2 -4.57 8.52 8.73
N LEU A 3 -4.37 7.35 8.12
CA LEU A 3 -3.34 7.17 7.08
C LEU A 3 -3.54 8.05 5.84
N ALA A 4 -4.79 8.30 5.44
CA ALA A 4 -5.08 9.20 4.32
C ALA A 4 -4.79 10.68 4.68
N VAL A 5 -5.04 11.05 5.94
CA VAL A 5 -4.69 12.38 6.48
C VAL A 5 -3.17 12.55 6.54
N ILE A 6 -2.42 11.53 6.99
CA ILE A 6 -0.96 11.54 6.99
C ILE A 6 -0.42 11.65 5.56
N GLY A 7 -0.98 10.87 4.61
CA GLY A 7 -0.61 10.96 3.20
C GLY A 7 -0.89 12.35 2.60
N PHE A 8 -2.02 12.97 2.96
CA PHE A 8 -2.34 14.34 2.57
C PHE A 8 -1.27 15.33 3.07
N PHE A 9 -0.89 15.26 4.35
CA PHE A 9 0.14 16.15 4.89
C PHE A 9 1.53 15.89 4.28
N GLY A 10 1.88 14.63 4.01
CA GLY A 10 3.13 14.28 3.32
C GLY A 10 3.22 14.86 1.91
N VAL A 11 2.12 14.79 1.14
CA VAL A 11 2.02 15.46 -0.16
C VAL A 11 2.16 16.98 0.01
N LEU A 12 1.44 17.57 0.97
CA LEU A 12 1.43 19.01 1.17
C LEU A 12 2.84 19.55 1.47
N GLN A 13 3.61 18.81 2.28
CA GLN A 13 5.02 19.12 2.55
C GLN A 13 5.86 19.15 1.26
N THR A 14 5.72 18.15 0.38
CA THR A 14 6.46 18.12 -0.89
C THR A 14 6.07 19.25 -1.84
N PHE A 15 4.82 19.72 -1.77
CA PHE A 15 4.33 20.88 -2.52
C PHE A 15 4.99 22.18 -2.05
N ILE A 16 5.07 22.39 -0.73
CA ILE A 16 5.59 23.62 -0.11
C ILE A 16 7.13 23.69 -0.21
N VAL A 17 7.81 22.58 0.09
CA VAL A 17 9.28 22.55 0.20
C VAL A 17 9.95 22.20 -1.13
N GLY A 18 9.38 21.25 -1.88
CA GLY A 18 9.99 20.72 -3.09
C GLY A 18 9.66 21.48 -4.38
N LYS A 19 8.60 22.31 -4.38
CA LYS A 19 8.07 23.00 -5.59
C LYS A 19 7.82 22.04 -6.78
N HIS A 20 7.59 20.76 -6.49
CA HIS A 20 7.17 19.77 -7.48
C HIS A 20 5.66 19.63 -7.40
N TYR A 21 4.95 19.90 -8.48
CA TYR A 21 3.48 19.98 -8.45
C TYR A 21 2.80 18.72 -8.98
N ILE A 22 3.40 18.05 -9.98
CA ILE A 22 2.75 16.92 -10.68
C ILE A 22 2.77 15.65 -9.84
N ILE A 23 3.96 15.22 -9.39
CA ILE A 23 4.12 13.96 -8.63
C ILE A 23 3.30 13.98 -7.34
N PRO A 24 3.36 15.05 -6.50
CA PRO A 24 2.58 15.06 -5.26
C PRO A 24 1.06 15.08 -5.49
N THR A 25 0.58 15.80 -6.51
CA THR A 25 -0.86 15.82 -6.85
C THR A 25 -1.35 14.43 -7.26
N LEU A 26 -0.59 13.71 -8.08
CA LEU A 26 -0.91 12.33 -8.45
C LEU A 26 -0.96 11.41 -7.23
N LEU A 27 0.01 11.52 -6.31
CA LEU A 27 0.01 10.77 -5.07
C LEU A 27 -1.21 11.09 -4.19
N LEU A 28 -1.63 12.35 -4.14
CA LEU A 28 -2.81 12.75 -3.39
C LEU A 28 -4.09 12.18 -3.99
N CYS A 29 -4.24 12.26 -5.31
CA CYS A 29 -5.38 11.67 -6.01
C CYS A 29 -5.48 10.17 -5.71
N ILE A 30 -4.37 9.44 -5.80
CA ILE A 30 -4.31 8.01 -5.47
C ILE A 30 -4.68 7.78 -3.99
N THR A 31 -4.14 8.60 -3.08
CA THR A 31 -4.41 8.48 -1.63
C THR A 31 -5.89 8.71 -1.31
N ILE A 32 -6.51 9.73 -1.88
CA ILE A 32 -7.94 10.02 -1.72
C ILE A 32 -8.78 8.88 -2.30
N PHE A 33 -8.42 8.40 -3.49
CA PHE A 33 -9.12 7.28 -4.13
C PHE A 33 -9.08 6.01 -3.26
N LEU A 34 -7.89 5.61 -2.81
CA LEU A 34 -7.71 4.45 -1.92
C LEU A 34 -8.43 4.64 -0.57
N GLY A 35 -8.39 5.86 -0.02
CA GLY A 35 -9.09 6.21 1.22
C GLY A 35 -10.60 6.04 1.10
N ASN A 36 -11.19 6.50 -0.01
CA ASN A 36 -12.61 6.30 -0.30
C ASN A 36 -12.92 4.83 -0.49
N LEU A 37 -12.11 4.09 -1.25
CA LEU A 37 -12.31 2.66 -1.46
C LEU A 37 -12.29 1.89 -0.13
N ALA A 38 -11.35 2.21 0.76
CA ALA A 38 -11.29 1.64 2.10
C ALA A 38 -12.53 2.00 2.93
N TYR A 39 -13.01 3.25 2.85
CA TYR A 39 -14.22 3.69 3.55
C TYR A 39 -15.48 2.96 3.08
N TYR A 40 -15.70 2.86 1.77
CA TYR A 40 -16.83 2.12 1.21
C TYR A 40 -16.73 0.62 1.47
N GLY A 41 -15.51 0.06 1.43
CA GLY A 41 -15.26 -1.31 1.81
C GLY A 41 -15.64 -1.56 3.28
N TYR A 42 -15.30 -0.63 4.18
CA TYR A 42 -15.69 -0.69 5.59
C TYR A 42 -17.22 -0.60 5.78
N ARG A 43 -17.90 0.24 5.00
CA ARG A 43 -19.38 0.32 4.98
C ARG A 43 -20.09 -0.89 4.37
N GLY A 44 -19.36 -1.93 3.97
CA GLY A 44 -19.94 -3.19 3.50
C GLY A 44 -20.04 -3.33 1.97
N SER A 45 -19.50 -2.39 1.19
CA SER A 45 -19.48 -2.54 -0.28
C SER A 45 -18.57 -3.69 -0.70
N ASN A 46 -19.16 -4.77 -1.22
CA ASN A 46 -18.43 -5.93 -1.71
C ASN A 46 -17.52 -5.59 -2.90
N PHE A 47 -17.95 -4.66 -3.76
CA PHE A 47 -17.14 -4.17 -4.87
C PHE A 47 -15.88 -3.48 -4.35
N ALA A 48 -16.03 -2.53 -3.43
CA ALA A 48 -14.90 -1.80 -2.87
C ALA A 48 -13.90 -2.73 -2.17
N LYS A 49 -14.40 -3.74 -1.44
CA LYS A 49 -13.57 -4.77 -0.82
C LYS A 49 -12.77 -5.60 -1.83
N ARG A 50 -13.40 -6.02 -2.93
CA ARG A 50 -12.75 -6.78 -4.02
C ARG A 50 -11.66 -5.96 -4.72
N VAL A 51 -11.97 -4.71 -5.05
CA VAL A 51 -10.98 -3.82 -5.69
C VAL A 51 -9.80 -3.55 -4.75
N LEU A 52 -10.06 -3.29 -3.46
CA LEU A 52 -9.00 -3.06 -2.48
C LEU A 52 -8.11 -4.31 -2.31
N PHE A 53 -8.73 -5.49 -2.31
CA PHE A 53 -8.01 -6.76 -2.29
C PHE A 53 -7.05 -6.89 -3.48
N TRP A 54 -7.53 -6.70 -4.72
CA TRP A 54 -6.69 -6.82 -5.92
C TRP A 54 -5.59 -5.78 -6.01
N ILE A 55 -5.87 -4.53 -5.60
CA ILE A 55 -4.83 -3.50 -5.48
C ILE A 55 -3.73 -3.96 -4.52
N THR A 56 -4.12 -4.55 -3.38
CA THR A 56 -3.16 -5.04 -2.38
C THR A 56 -2.38 -6.26 -2.87
N VAL A 57 -3.01 -7.15 -3.67
CA VAL A 57 -2.31 -8.25 -4.35
C VAL A 57 -1.22 -7.70 -5.27
N ILE A 58 -1.58 -6.79 -6.17
CA ILE A 58 -0.65 -6.20 -7.13
C ILE A 58 0.49 -5.49 -6.39
N PHE A 59 0.17 -4.71 -5.35
CA PHE A 59 1.16 -4.02 -4.54
C PHE A 59 2.13 -5.01 -3.86
N THR A 60 1.62 -6.08 -3.25
CA THR A 60 2.44 -7.10 -2.59
C THR A 60 3.36 -7.80 -3.60
N SER A 61 2.83 -8.20 -4.75
CA SER A 61 3.61 -8.81 -5.83
C SER A 61 4.70 -7.87 -6.36
N HIS A 62 4.35 -6.59 -6.56
CA HIS A 62 5.32 -5.59 -7.01
C HIS A 62 6.40 -5.33 -5.95
N MET A 63 6.05 -5.35 -4.66
CA MET A 63 7.00 -5.19 -3.56
C MET A 63 7.97 -6.35 -3.47
N ILE A 64 7.49 -7.60 -3.65
CA ILE A 64 8.35 -8.78 -3.76
C ILE A 64 9.37 -8.55 -4.87
N PHE A 65 8.90 -8.20 -6.08
CA PHE A 65 9.78 -7.90 -7.21
C PHE A 65 10.77 -6.77 -6.86
N ALA A 66 10.30 -5.65 -6.32
CA ALA A 66 11.15 -4.52 -5.95
C ALA A 66 12.27 -4.91 -4.97
N PHE A 67 12.00 -5.80 -4.01
CA PHE A 67 13.02 -6.30 -3.10
C PHE A 67 14.04 -7.23 -3.77
N PHE A 68 13.65 -8.03 -4.75
CA PHE A 68 14.60 -8.85 -5.52
C PHE A 68 15.56 -8.02 -6.38
N PHE A 69 15.12 -6.87 -6.89
CA PHE A 69 15.90 -6.08 -7.86
C PHE A 69 16.55 -4.81 -7.28
N THR A 70 16.29 -4.46 -6.02
CA THR A 70 16.86 -3.25 -5.42
C THR A 70 18.30 -3.46 -4.94
N LYS A 71 19.23 -2.65 -5.46
CA LYS A 71 20.62 -2.59 -4.97
C LYS A 71 20.73 -1.65 -3.76
N LYS A 72 20.11 -0.48 -3.86
CA LYS A 72 20.18 0.60 -2.85
C LYS A 72 19.75 0.15 -1.46
N TYR A 73 18.61 -0.54 -1.33
CA TYR A 73 18.15 -0.98 0.00
C TYR A 73 18.98 -2.14 0.54
N ARG A 74 19.55 -2.97 -0.33
CA ARG A 74 20.47 -4.04 0.07
C ARG A 74 21.75 -3.47 0.67
N GLU A 75 22.27 -2.39 0.10
CA GLU A 75 23.43 -1.66 0.64
C GLU A 75 23.13 -0.98 1.98
N ILE A 76 21.94 -0.40 2.15
CA ILE A 76 21.55 0.29 3.40
C ILE A 76 21.38 -0.70 4.56
N PHE A 77 20.73 -1.84 4.32
CA PHE A 77 20.36 -2.79 5.37
C PHE A 77 21.37 -3.95 5.54
N GLY A 78 22.31 -4.11 4.61
CA GLY A 78 23.35 -5.14 4.66
C GLY A 78 22.78 -6.54 4.91
N ASP A 79 23.35 -7.23 5.88
CA ASP A 79 22.98 -8.61 6.25
C ASP A 79 21.52 -8.73 6.76
N TYR A 80 20.92 -7.63 7.24
CA TYR A 80 19.53 -7.62 7.71
C TYR A 80 18.50 -7.51 6.59
N PHE A 81 18.92 -7.20 5.36
CA PHE A 81 18.00 -6.95 4.24
C PHE A 81 17.07 -8.14 3.98
N GLU A 82 17.61 -9.37 3.99
CA GLU A 82 16.83 -10.57 3.68
C GLU A 82 15.82 -10.89 4.77
N TYR A 83 16.20 -10.72 6.04
CA TYR A 83 15.29 -10.90 7.17
C TYR A 83 14.16 -9.85 7.16
N LEU A 84 14.50 -8.58 6.90
CA LEU A 84 13.53 -7.49 6.88
C LEU A 84 12.55 -7.63 5.70
N SER A 85 13.07 -7.90 4.50
CA SER A 85 12.25 -8.10 3.31
C SER A 85 11.37 -9.34 3.44
N GLY A 86 11.91 -10.46 3.94
CA GLY A 86 11.14 -11.66 4.24
C GLY A 86 10.02 -11.40 5.24
N PHE A 87 10.31 -10.70 6.34
CA PHE A 87 9.30 -10.31 7.33
C PHE A 87 8.19 -9.46 6.71
N ILE A 88 8.54 -8.42 5.94
CA ILE A 88 7.55 -7.54 5.29
C ILE A 88 6.67 -8.32 4.32
N ILE A 89 7.26 -9.19 3.50
CA ILE A 89 6.51 -10.02 2.54
C ILE A 89 5.53 -10.94 3.27
N ILE A 90 6.00 -11.68 4.29
CA ILE A 90 5.16 -12.59 5.07
C ILE A 90 4.03 -11.81 5.75
N PHE A 91 4.34 -10.65 6.34
CA PHE A 91 3.36 -9.80 6.99
C PHE A 91 2.28 -9.31 6.01
N LEU A 92 2.66 -8.87 4.81
CA LEU A 92 1.71 -8.44 3.78
C LEU A 92 0.83 -9.59 3.28
N ILE A 93 1.42 -10.77 3.04
CA ILE A 93 0.66 -11.97 2.67
C ILE A 93 -0.33 -12.34 3.77
N PHE A 94 0.10 -12.29 5.03
CA PHE A 94 -0.77 -12.54 6.18
C PHE A 94 -1.95 -11.55 6.23
N LEU A 95 -1.69 -10.25 6.07
CA LEU A 95 -2.75 -9.23 6.01
C LEU A 95 -3.72 -9.48 4.86
N LEU A 96 -3.21 -9.83 3.68
CA LEU A 96 -4.01 -10.12 2.50
C LEU A 96 -4.91 -11.34 2.71
N TYR A 97 -4.36 -12.42 3.27
CA TYR A 97 -5.09 -13.62 3.63
C TYR A 97 -6.17 -13.33 4.68
N HIS A 98 -5.82 -12.62 5.75
CA HIS A 98 -6.75 -12.25 6.81
C HIS A 98 -7.88 -11.37 6.26
N TYR A 99 -7.54 -10.40 5.41
CA TYR A 99 -8.51 -9.53 4.73
C TYR A 99 -9.48 -10.33 3.86
N ALA A 100 -8.98 -11.25 3.04
CA ALA A 100 -9.79 -12.09 2.16
C ALA A 100 -10.77 -12.96 2.94
N ARG A 101 -10.29 -13.61 4.00
CA ARG A 101 -11.09 -14.49 4.86
C ARG A 101 -12.17 -13.72 5.61
N LYS A 102 -11.81 -12.60 6.25
CA LYS A 102 -12.74 -11.78 7.03
C LYS A 102 -13.84 -11.18 6.16
N ASN A 103 -13.52 -10.80 4.93
CA ASN A 103 -14.46 -10.17 4.01
C ASN A 103 -15.17 -11.14 3.07
N ARG A 104 -14.89 -12.46 3.15
CA ARG A 104 -15.44 -13.49 2.26
C ARG A 104 -15.37 -13.08 0.79
N ILE A 105 -14.18 -12.60 0.38
CA ILE A 105 -13.95 -12.04 -0.97
C ILE A 105 -14.25 -13.09 -2.05
N PHE A 106 -13.91 -14.35 -1.79
CA PHE A 106 -14.24 -15.47 -2.65
C PHE A 106 -15.33 -16.30 -1.98
N PRO A 107 -16.36 -16.73 -2.74
CA PRO A 107 -17.33 -17.69 -2.22
C PRO A 107 -16.57 -18.98 -1.87
N SER A 108 -16.74 -19.43 -0.63
CA SER A 108 -16.23 -20.70 -0.09
C SER A 108 -17.14 -21.85 -0.50
#